data_AF-A0A3M0G9W5-F1
#
_entry.id   AF-A0A3M0G9W5-F1
#
_cell.length_a   1.000
_cell.length_b   1.000
_cell.length_c   1.000
_cell.angle_alpha   90.00
_cell.angle_beta   90.00
_cell.angle_gamma   90.00
#
_symmetry.space_group_name_H-M   'P 1'
#
loop_
_entity.id
_entity.type
_entity.pdbx_description
1 polymer ?
#
loop_
_entity_poly.entity_id
_entity_poly.type
_entity_poly.pdbx_seq_one_letter_code
_entity_poly.pdbx_strand_id
1 'polypeptide(L)'
;MTVEFNPSSWQRTGHGYEDVAPDVDSTLGSLISGTTNPAACGAANGMATVDGAITILLGTLADVMAGVQSDVAAGLLAEALAMINTGQDYAALEDDSVAAANSITTGW
;
A
#
# COMPACT_ATOMS: atom_id res chain seq x y z
N MET A 1 -3.24 -31.55 -3.63
CA MET A 1 -2.66 -30.63 -2.63
C MET A 1 -3.69 -29.55 -2.39
N THR A 2 -4.38 -29.60 -1.25
CA THR A 2 -5.32 -28.56 -0.83
C THR A 2 -4.52 -27.45 -0.15
N VAL A 3 -4.65 -26.23 -0.63
CA VAL A 3 -4.12 -25.05 0.05
C VAL A 3 -5.10 -24.73 1.16
N GLU A 4 -4.68 -24.92 2.41
CA GLU A 4 -5.48 -24.56 3.58
C GLU A 4 -5.21 -23.11 3.95
N PHE A 5 -6.28 -22.37 4.24
CA PHE A 5 -6.18 -20.99 4.68
C PHE A 5 -5.55 -20.96 6.08
N ASN A 6 -4.55 -20.09 6.27
CA ASN A 6 -3.91 -19.89 7.57
C ASN A 6 -4.13 -18.43 8.03
N PRO A 7 -5.00 -18.20 9.03
CA PRO A 7 -5.32 -16.85 9.50
C PRO A 7 -4.08 -16.09 10.02
N SER A 8 -3.18 -16.78 10.71
CA SER A 8 -1.98 -16.19 11.31
C SER A 8 -0.95 -15.75 10.26
N SER A 9 -0.87 -16.43 9.11
CA SER A 9 0.03 -16.01 8.03
C SER A 9 -0.53 -14.79 7.31
N TRP A 10 -1.86 -14.70 7.15
CA TRP A 10 -2.55 -13.54 6.60
C TRP A 10 -2.39 -12.30 7.47
N GLN A 11 -2.64 -12.40 8.77
CA GLN A 11 -2.41 -11.29 9.71
C GLN A 11 -0.96 -10.82 9.71
N ARG A 12 0.00 -11.76 9.74
CA ARG A 12 1.44 -11.43 9.70
C ARG A 12 1.82 -10.70 8.42
N THR A 13 1.29 -11.14 7.28
CA THR A 13 1.57 -10.50 5.98
C THR A 13 0.91 -9.13 5.91
N GLY A 14 -0.33 -9.00 6.40
CA GLY A 14 -1.03 -7.72 6.51
C GLY A 14 -0.26 -6.71 7.36
N HIS A 15 0.23 -7.08 8.54
CA HIS A 15 1.10 -6.20 9.34
C HIS A 15 2.41 -5.86 8.62
N GLY A 16 3.00 -6.81 7.89
CA GLY A 16 4.17 -6.52 7.07
C GLY A 16 3.92 -5.46 6.00
N TYR A 17 2.72 -5.45 5.38
CA TYR A 17 2.33 -4.39 4.44
C TYR A 17 1.99 -3.08 5.14
N GLU A 18 1.33 -3.13 6.29
CA GLU A 18 1.04 -1.95 7.13
C GLU A 18 2.34 -1.22 7.54
N ASP A 19 3.39 -1.96 7.89
CA ASP A 19 4.69 -1.42 8.30
C ASP A 19 5.43 -0.71 7.14
N VAL A 20 5.32 -1.22 5.91
CA VAL A 20 6.04 -0.68 4.74
C VAL A 20 5.26 0.36 3.95
N ALA A 21 3.93 0.41 4.08
CA ALA A 21 3.09 1.38 3.36
C ALA A 21 3.53 2.84 3.56
N PRO A 22 3.95 3.30 4.77
CA PRO A 22 4.47 4.66 4.96
C PRO A 22 5.80 4.91 4.23
N ASP A 23 6.65 3.90 4.13
CA ASP A 23 7.98 4.02 3.50
C ASP A 23 7.89 4.13 1.98
N VAL A 24 6.86 3.51 1.38
CA VAL A 24 6.56 3.60 -0.06
C VAL A 24 6.32 5.05 -0.46
N ASP A 25 5.58 5.81 0.34
CA ASP A 25 5.31 7.23 0.11
C ASP A 25 6.63 8.03 0.07
N SER A 26 7.49 7.86 1.10
CA SER A 26 8.77 8.57 1.15
C SER A 26 9.72 8.22 -0.01
N THR A 27 9.74 6.94 -0.41
CA THR A 27 10.62 6.43 -1.46
C THR A 27 10.18 6.92 -2.84
N LEU A 28 8.88 6.83 -3.13
CA LEU A 28 8.31 7.32 -4.38
C LEU A 28 8.43 8.84 -4.47
N GLY A 29 8.14 9.57 -3.38
CA GLY A 29 8.29 11.02 -3.35
C GLY A 29 9.71 11.48 -3.65
N SER A 30 10.71 10.78 -3.11
CA SER A 30 12.14 11.06 -3.40
C SER A 30 12.48 10.80 -4.87
N LEU A 31 11.96 9.71 -5.45
CA LEU A 31 12.18 9.36 -6.86
C LEU A 31 11.52 10.36 -7.81
N ILE A 32 10.27 10.75 -7.52
CA ILE A 32 9.51 11.72 -8.30
C ILE A 32 10.23 13.07 -8.25
N SER A 33 10.56 13.56 -7.06
CA SER A 33 11.30 14.81 -6.90
C SER A 33 12.63 14.79 -7.66
N GLY A 34 13.37 13.69 -7.63
CA GLY A 34 14.64 13.56 -8.35
C GLY A 34 14.50 13.56 -9.88
N THR A 35 13.37 13.06 -10.41
CA THR A 35 13.15 12.91 -11.86
C THR A 35 12.37 14.05 -12.49
N THR A 36 11.60 14.80 -11.70
CA THR A 36 10.75 15.90 -12.17
C THR A 36 11.26 17.28 -11.78
N ASN A 37 12.39 17.39 -11.09
CA ASN A 37 12.98 18.68 -10.75
C ASN A 37 13.54 19.39 -12.00
N PRO A 38 12.93 20.50 -12.46
CA PRO A 38 13.39 21.21 -13.65
C PRO A 38 14.78 21.85 -13.46
N ALA A 39 15.17 22.14 -12.22
CA ALA A 39 16.49 22.65 -11.90
C ALA A 39 17.57 21.56 -11.99
N ALA A 40 17.23 20.31 -11.69
CA ALA A 40 18.13 19.18 -11.90
C ALA A 40 18.36 18.91 -13.40
N CYS A 41 17.38 19.21 -14.25
CA CYS A 41 17.48 19.08 -15.71
C CYS A 41 18.17 20.27 -16.41
N GLY A 42 18.65 21.28 -15.67
CA GLY A 42 19.28 22.47 -16.25
C GLY A 42 18.30 23.45 -16.93
N ALA A 43 17.01 23.12 -17.01
CA ALA A 43 15.96 23.95 -17.59
C ALA A 43 15.64 25.19 -16.74
N ALA A 44 15.91 25.16 -15.43
CA ALA A 44 15.65 26.30 -14.55
C ALA A 44 16.45 27.58 -14.87
N ASN A 45 17.56 27.46 -15.62
CA ASN A 45 18.43 28.59 -15.97
C ASN A 45 18.28 29.07 -17.42
N GLY A 46 17.34 28.49 -18.17
CA GLY A 46 17.30 28.61 -19.61
C GLY A 46 16.40 29.73 -20.12
N MET A 47 17.01 30.71 -20.81
CA MET A 47 16.35 31.87 -21.41
C MET A 47 15.49 31.55 -22.65
N ALA A 48 15.24 30.28 -22.98
CA ALA A 48 14.53 29.86 -24.18
C ALA A 48 13.13 29.29 -23.88
N THR A 49 12.17 29.48 -24.81
CA THR A 49 10.82 28.91 -24.76
C THR A 49 10.79 27.38 -24.60
N VAL A 50 11.86 26.70 -25.02
CA VAL A 50 12.05 25.25 -24.84
C VAL A 50 12.20 24.87 -23.36
N ASP A 51 12.91 25.68 -22.56
CA ASP A 51 13.11 25.43 -21.14
C ASP A 51 11.83 25.65 -20.33
N GLY A 52 11.01 26.61 -20.75
CA GLY A 52 9.65 26.81 -20.22
C GLY A 52 8.73 25.62 -20.49
N ALA A 53 8.76 25.06 -21.71
CA ALA A 53 7.99 23.88 -22.06
C ALA A 53 8.42 22.63 -21.26
N ILE A 54 9.75 22.43 -21.08
CA ILE A 54 10.30 21.35 -20.26
C ILE A 54 9.87 21.51 -18.80
N THR A 55 9.92 22.73 -18.26
CA THR A 55 9.49 23.00 -16.88
C THR A 55 8.01 22.66 -16.65
N ILE A 56 7.13 23.05 -17.58
CA ILE A 56 5.69 22.72 -17.49
C ILE A 56 5.49 21.21 -17.57
N LEU A 57 6.14 20.53 -18.52
CA LEU A 57 6.00 19.09 -18.70
C LEU A 57 6.48 18.30 -17.48
N LEU A 58 7.60 18.69 -16.89
CA LEU A 58 8.13 18.08 -15.67
C LEU A 58 7.21 18.36 -14.46
N GLY A 59 6.63 19.57 -14.36
CA GLY A 59 5.64 19.89 -13.34
C GLY A 59 4.37 19.02 -13.46
N THR A 60 3.80 18.91 -14.66
CA THR A 60 2.63 18.04 -14.88
C THR A 60 2.95 16.57 -14.61
N LEU A 61 4.15 16.11 -14.99
CA LEU A 61 4.60 14.76 -14.67
C LEU A 61 4.73 14.55 -13.14
N ALA A 62 5.23 15.55 -12.40
CA ALA A 62 5.30 15.50 -10.94
C ALA A 62 3.92 15.33 -10.31
N ASP A 63 2.94 16.12 -10.76
CA ASP A 63 1.57 16.08 -10.22
C ASP A 63 0.90 14.73 -10.50
N VAL A 64 1.04 14.20 -11.72
CA VAL A 64 0.50 12.87 -12.07
C VAL A 64 1.14 11.79 -11.22
N MET A 65 2.47 11.82 -11.07
CA MET A 65 3.19 10.82 -10.30
C MET A 65 2.88 10.91 -8.80
N ALA A 66 2.67 12.12 -8.26
CA ALA A 66 2.24 12.31 -6.87
C ALA A 66 0.84 11.72 -6.62
N GLY A 67 -0.07 11.86 -7.60
CA GLY A 67 -1.38 11.20 -7.54
C GLY A 67 -1.27 9.67 -7.49
N VAL A 68 -0.48 9.08 -8.39
CA VAL A 68 -0.23 7.63 -8.42
C VAL A 68 0.44 7.15 -7.13
N GLN A 69 1.40 7.90 -6.59
CA GLN A 69 2.04 7.60 -5.31
C GLN A 69 1.01 7.52 -4.18
N SER A 70 0.12 8.51 -4.08
CA SER A 70 -0.94 8.53 -3.07
C SER A 70 -1.87 7.33 -3.21
N ASP A 71 -2.27 6.98 -4.44
CA ASP A 71 -3.14 5.84 -4.70
C ASP A 71 -2.48 4.50 -4.34
N VAL A 72 -1.19 4.34 -4.62
CA VAL A 72 -0.42 3.13 -4.27
C VAL A 72 -0.30 2.99 -2.76
N ALA A 73 0.07 4.05 -2.04
CA ALA A 73 0.20 4.01 -0.59
C ALA A 73 -1.14 3.71 0.09
N ALA A 74 -2.22 4.35 -0.36
CA ALA A 74 -3.57 4.11 0.15
C ALA A 74 -4.05 2.68 -0.17
N GLY A 75 -3.79 2.18 -1.39
CA GLY A 75 -4.16 0.84 -1.80
C GLY A 75 -3.45 -0.24 -0.99
N LEU A 76 -2.14 -0.08 -0.75
CA LEU A 76 -1.35 -1.03 0.02
C LEU A 76 -1.82 -1.11 1.48
N LEU A 77 -2.14 0.04 2.09
CA LEU A 77 -2.72 0.09 3.44
C LEU A 77 -4.12 -0.56 3.48
N ALA A 78 -4.96 -0.31 2.47
CA ALA A 78 -6.28 -0.92 2.39
C ALA A 78 -6.19 -2.45 2.27
N GLU A 79 -5.27 -2.97 1.45
CA GLU A 79 -5.02 -4.41 1.35
C GLU A 79 -4.48 -4.98 2.67
N ALA A 80 -3.53 -4.30 3.33
CA ALA A 80 -3.00 -4.70 4.63
C ALA A 80 -4.12 -4.89 5.66
N LEU A 81 -5.01 -3.89 5.79
CA LEU A 81 -6.15 -3.94 6.70
C LEU A 81 -7.13 -5.04 6.33
N ALA A 82 -7.41 -5.24 5.04
CA ALA A 82 -8.28 -6.33 4.59
C ALA A 82 -7.70 -7.71 4.96
N MET A 83 -6.38 -7.88 4.84
CA MET A 83 -5.71 -9.13 5.23
C MET A 83 -5.79 -9.39 6.74
N ILE A 84 -5.54 -8.35 7.55
CA ILE A 84 -5.62 -8.43 9.02
C ILE A 84 -7.05 -8.80 9.45
N ASN A 85 -8.05 -8.05 8.96
CA ASN A 85 -9.45 -8.26 9.30
C ASN A 85 -9.93 -9.66 8.87
N THR A 86 -9.59 -10.09 7.66
CA THR A 86 -9.95 -11.45 7.18
C THR A 86 -9.37 -12.52 8.10
N GLY A 87 -8.11 -12.39 8.52
CA GLY A 87 -7.52 -13.33 9.46
C GLY A 87 -8.20 -13.31 10.83
N GLN A 88 -8.61 -12.14 11.33
CA GLN A 88 -9.35 -12.03 12.59
C GLN A 88 -10.73 -12.69 12.51
N ASP A 89 -11.47 -12.45 11.42
CA ASP A 89 -12.81 -13.01 11.21
C ASP A 89 -12.77 -14.54 11.16
N TYR A 90 -11.76 -15.12 10.49
CA TYR A 90 -11.58 -16.57 10.45
C TYR A 90 -11.25 -17.16 11.81
N ALA A 91 -10.38 -16.51 12.59
CA ALA A 91 -10.05 -16.98 13.94
C ALA A 91 -11.28 -16.96 14.85
N ALA A 92 -12.09 -15.89 14.79
CA ALA A 92 -13.34 -15.79 15.54
C ALA A 92 -14.34 -16.88 15.14
N LEU A 93 -14.49 -17.14 13.83
CA LEU A 93 -15.36 -18.19 13.32
C LEU A 93 -14.94 -19.59 13.82
N GLU A 94 -13.63 -19.86 13.86
CA GLU A 94 -13.09 -21.13 14.34
C GLU A 94 -13.35 -21.31 15.84
N ASP A 95 -13.11 -20.27 16.65
CA ASP A 95 -13.40 -20.26 18.08
C ASP A 95 -14.91 -20.50 18.36
N ASP A 96 -15.78 -19.82 17.63
CA ASP A 96 -17.24 -20.00 17.73
C ASP A 96 -17.67 -21.43 17.36
N SER A 97 -17.05 -22.01 16.32
CA SER A 97 -17.33 -23.38 15.89
C SER A 97 -16.91 -24.41 16.95
N VAL A 98 -15.73 -24.22 17.56
CA VAL A 98 -15.24 -25.07 18.65
C VAL A 98 -16.14 -24.95 19.87
N ALA A 99 -16.57 -23.73 20.24
CA ALA A 99 -17.50 -23.52 21.34
C ALA A 99 -18.84 -24.23 21.11
N ALA A 100 -19.39 -24.13 19.90
CA ALA A 100 -20.62 -24.83 19.52
C ALA A 100 -20.46 -26.36 19.60
N ALA A 101 -19.35 -26.91 19.06
CA ALA A 101 -19.07 -28.34 19.10
C ALA A 101 -18.91 -28.88 20.54
N ASN A 102 -18.23 -28.12 21.40
CA ASN A 102 -18.09 -28.45 22.82
C ASN A 102 -19.44 -28.46 23.53
N SER A 103 -20.31 -27.48 23.25
CA SER A 103 -21.65 -27.40 23.86
C SER A 103 -22.51 -28.64 23.57
N ILE A 104 -22.42 -29.16 22.34
CA ILE A 104 -23.10 -30.39 21.92
C ILE A 104 -22.53 -31.59 22.68
N THR A 105 -21.21 -31.68 22.82
CA THR A 105 -20.53 -32.83 23.44
C THR A 105 -20.80 -32.92 24.96
N THR A 106 -20.91 -31.79 25.66
CA THR A 106 -21.21 -31.75 27.11
C THR A 106 -22.70 -31.82 27.45
N GLY A 107 -23.58 -31.75 26.46
CA GLY A 107 -25.04 -31.81 26.64
C GLY A 107 -25.63 -33.22 26.73
N TRP A 108 -24.80 -34.27 26.61
CA TRP A 108 -25.14 -35.68 26.75
C TRP A 108 -24.48 -36.27 27.99
#